data_AF-A0A531MSV5-F1
#
_entry.id   AF-A0A531MSV5-F1
#
_cell.length_a   1.000
_cell.length_b   1.000
_cell.length_c   1.000
_cell.angle_alpha   90.00
_cell.angle_beta   90.00
_cell.angle_gamma   90.00
#
_symmetry.space_group_name_H-M   'P 1'
#
loop_
_entity.id
_entity.type
_entity.pdbx_description
1 polymer ?
#
loop_
_entity_poly.entity_id
_entity_poly.type
_entity_poly.pdbx_seq_one_letter_code
_entity_poly.pdbx_strand_id
1 'polypeptide(L)'
;MKVFHALLALSVAAVLAAGPARAVELSIVSGDTGNGLKVLREILDRYEKETGDKVTIVAMPSSGTDQFGQYRLWLAAGNSDVDVYQTDVIWAPQLASQFVDLTEATRDVVATHFPSIIQSQTVDGRLVALPIFTDAPALYYRKDLLDKYGA
;
A
#
# COMPACT_ATOMS: atom_id res chain seq x y z
N MET A 1 -38.24 41.08 -4.77
CA MET A 1 -37.34 40.98 -3.60
C MET A 1 -37.41 39.65 -2.84
N LYS A 2 -38.56 38.95 -2.74
CA LYS A 2 -38.67 37.69 -1.97
C LYS A 2 -37.92 36.49 -2.59
N VAL A 3 -37.82 36.43 -3.93
CA VAL A 3 -37.15 35.33 -4.66
C VAL A 3 -35.62 35.37 -4.51
N PHE A 4 -35.04 36.57 -4.43
CA PHE A 4 -33.60 36.77 -4.23
C PHE A 4 -33.11 36.28 -2.85
N HIS A 5 -33.94 36.40 -1.81
CA HIS A 5 -33.61 35.93 -0.47
C HIS A 5 -33.72 34.40 -0.34
N ALA A 6 -34.62 33.77 -1.11
CA ALA A 6 -34.75 32.32 -1.15
C ALA A 6 -33.57 31.64 -1.87
N LEU A 7 -33.04 32.25 -2.94
CA LEU A 7 -31.85 31.78 -3.65
C LEU A 7 -30.58 31.91 -2.79
N LEU A 8 -30.44 32.99 -2.02
CA LEU A 8 -29.29 33.20 -1.14
C LEU A 8 -29.24 32.20 0.03
N ALA A 9 -30.41 31.88 0.61
CA ALA A 9 -30.53 30.90 1.69
C ALA A 9 -30.19 29.46 1.23
N LEU A 10 -30.53 29.11 -0.01
CA LEU A 10 -30.23 27.79 -0.58
C LEU A 10 -28.72 27.62 -0.85
N SER A 11 -28.02 28.68 -1.26
CA SER A 11 -26.56 28.66 -1.47
C SER A 11 -25.75 28.54 -0.17
N VAL A 12 -26.23 29.12 0.95
CA VAL A 12 -25.53 29.00 2.25
C VAL A 12 -25.71 27.61 2.86
N ALA A 13 -26.88 26.98 2.68
CA ALA A 13 -27.12 25.62 3.14
C ALA A 13 -26.28 24.57 2.38
N ALA A 14 -26.03 24.79 1.07
CA ALA A 14 -25.18 23.90 0.27
C ALA A 14 -23.70 23.94 0.69
N VAL A 15 -23.19 25.09 1.16
CA VAL A 15 -21.81 25.22 1.66
C VAL A 15 -21.63 24.55 3.03
N LEU A 16 -22.68 24.48 3.85
CA LEU A 16 -22.65 23.81 5.16
C LEU A 16 -22.79 22.29 5.08
N ALA A 17 -23.25 21.73 3.96
CA ALA A 17 -23.36 20.29 3.74
C ALA A 17 -22.06 19.66 3.20
N ALA A 18 -21.14 20.46 2.67
CA ALA A 18 -19.79 20.03 2.35
C ALA A 18 -18.95 20.03 3.64
N GLY A 19 -19.03 18.93 4.41
CA GLY A 19 -18.07 18.70 5.50
C GLY A 19 -16.64 18.80 4.96
N PRO A 20 -15.67 19.31 5.73
CA PRO A 20 -14.30 19.41 5.26
C PRO A 20 -13.84 18.02 4.81
N ALA A 21 -13.33 17.89 3.58
CA ALA A 21 -12.52 16.76 3.20
C ALA A 21 -11.34 16.73 4.17
N ARG A 22 -11.42 15.87 5.18
CA ARG A 22 -10.36 15.74 6.18
C ARG A 22 -9.28 14.89 5.57
N ALA A 23 -8.14 15.52 5.28
CA ALA A 23 -6.90 14.82 5.02
C ALA A 23 -6.66 13.80 6.14
N VAL A 24 -6.45 12.55 5.77
CA VAL A 24 -6.10 11.47 6.70
C VAL A 24 -4.58 11.42 6.81
N GLU A 25 -4.08 11.20 8.03
CA GLU A 25 -2.68 10.87 8.27
C GLU A 25 -2.56 9.34 8.33
N LEU A 26 -1.71 8.80 7.47
CA LEU A 26 -1.43 7.37 7.34
C LEU A 26 0.05 7.09 7.57
N SER A 27 0.32 5.87 7.98
CA SER A 27 1.67 5.34 8.17
C SER A 27 1.82 4.05 7.39
N ILE A 28 2.88 3.99 6.57
CA ILE A 28 3.25 2.80 5.82
C ILE A 28 4.62 2.32 6.27
N VAL A 29 4.71 1.05 6.66
CA VAL A 29 6.01 0.44 6.97
C VAL A 29 6.62 -0.20 5.73
N SER A 30 7.90 0.07 5.51
CA SER A 30 8.69 -0.53 4.45
C SER A 30 10.13 -0.72 4.91
N GLY A 31 10.67 -1.91 4.68
CA GLY A 31 12.12 -2.08 4.57
C GLY A 31 12.63 -1.63 3.22
N ASP A 32 13.95 -1.52 3.05
CA ASP A 32 14.52 -1.17 1.75
C ASP A 32 15.91 -1.75 1.49
N THR A 33 16.17 -2.00 0.22
CA THR A 33 17.48 -2.26 -0.38
C THR A 33 17.67 -1.32 -1.57
N GLY A 34 18.75 -0.55 -1.59
CA GLY A 34 19.05 0.34 -2.71
C GLY A 34 18.30 1.66 -2.64
N ASN A 35 17.32 1.87 -3.54
CA ASN A 35 16.61 3.14 -3.70
C ASN A 35 15.09 3.03 -3.48
N GLY A 36 14.58 1.94 -2.93
CA GLY A 36 13.15 1.67 -2.81
C GLY A 36 12.42 2.69 -1.94
N LEU A 37 12.98 3.19 -0.83
CA LEU A 37 12.34 4.23 -0.01
C LEU A 37 12.17 5.53 -0.80
N LYS A 38 13.15 5.87 -1.65
CA LYS A 38 13.05 7.05 -2.51
C LYS A 38 11.90 6.88 -3.52
N VAL A 39 11.83 5.73 -4.18
CA VAL A 39 10.74 5.43 -5.14
C VAL A 39 9.38 5.41 -4.43
N LEU A 40 9.28 4.80 -3.26
CA LEU A 40 8.06 4.80 -2.45
C LEU A 40 7.65 6.24 -2.09
N ARG A 41 8.59 7.08 -1.66
CA ARG A 41 8.32 8.50 -1.39
C ARG A 41 7.77 9.22 -2.60
N GLU A 42 8.35 9.02 -3.79
CA GLU A 42 7.86 9.63 -5.04
C GLU A 42 6.43 9.16 -5.42
N ILE A 43 6.08 7.91 -5.11
CA ILE A 43 4.71 7.39 -5.29
C ILE A 43 3.75 8.07 -4.30
N LEU A 44 4.13 8.10 -3.02
CA LEU A 44 3.31 8.70 -1.97
C LEU A 44 3.13 10.21 -2.17
N ASP A 45 4.12 10.93 -2.68
CA ASP A 45 4.00 12.36 -2.98
C ASP A 45 2.93 12.64 -4.05
N ARG A 46 2.78 11.74 -5.03
CA ARG A 46 1.69 11.84 -6.01
C ARG A 46 0.33 11.57 -5.36
N TYR A 47 0.26 10.50 -4.56
CA TYR A 47 -0.94 10.18 -3.80
C TYR A 47 -1.39 11.34 -2.90
N GLU A 48 -0.51 11.89 -2.08
CA GLU A 48 -0.80 13.02 -1.19
C GLU A 48 -1.24 14.27 -1.95
N LYS A 49 -0.69 14.51 -3.16
CA LYS A 49 -1.11 15.62 -4.01
C LYS A 49 -2.50 15.42 -4.59
N GLU A 50 -2.88 14.18 -4.92
CA GLU A 50 -4.17 13.83 -5.52
C GLU A 50 -5.29 13.76 -4.49
N THR A 51 -5.03 13.26 -3.29
CA THR A 51 -6.05 13.06 -2.26
C THR A 51 -6.08 14.15 -1.19
N GLY A 52 -4.94 14.84 -0.97
CA GLY A 52 -4.74 15.75 0.15
C GLY A 52 -4.33 15.06 1.45
N ASP A 53 -4.24 13.74 1.48
CA ASP A 53 -3.78 12.96 2.65
C ASP A 53 -2.28 13.18 2.94
N LYS A 54 -1.83 12.62 4.05
CA LYS A 54 -0.42 12.61 4.46
C LYS A 54 -0.01 11.18 4.76
N VAL A 55 1.13 10.75 4.23
CA VAL A 55 1.64 9.38 4.46
C VAL A 55 3.07 9.44 4.98
N THR A 56 3.30 8.91 6.17
CA THR A 56 4.62 8.77 6.78
C THR A 56 5.18 7.38 6.50
N ILE A 57 6.46 7.31 6.13
CA ILE A 57 7.14 6.03 5.96
C ILE A 57 7.81 5.64 7.28
N VAL A 58 7.40 4.51 7.86
CA VAL A 58 8.10 3.85 8.96
C VAL A 58 9.20 2.99 8.36
N ALA A 59 10.42 3.52 8.32
CA ALA A 59 11.55 2.84 7.70
C ALA A 59 12.07 1.68 8.57
N MET A 60 12.29 0.53 7.94
CA MET A 60 12.89 -0.64 8.58
C MET A 60 14.24 -1.03 7.96
N PRO A 61 15.13 -1.70 8.72
CA PRO A 61 16.32 -2.32 8.17
C PRO A 61 15.99 -3.31 7.05
N SER A 62 16.94 -3.54 6.14
CA SER A 62 16.76 -4.38 4.94
C SER A 62 16.52 -5.87 5.22
N SER A 63 16.80 -6.34 6.44
CA SER A 63 16.64 -7.75 6.82
C SER A 63 15.16 -8.15 6.85
N GLY A 64 14.75 -9.00 5.90
CA GLY A 64 13.39 -9.52 5.85
C GLY A 64 13.02 -10.33 7.10
N THR A 65 13.97 -11.07 7.68
CA THR A 65 13.76 -11.81 8.93
C THR A 65 13.43 -10.88 10.09
N ASP A 66 14.17 -9.77 10.23
CA ASP A 66 13.94 -8.81 11.32
C ASP A 66 12.65 -8.03 11.10
N GLN A 67 12.33 -7.67 9.85
CA GLN A 67 11.05 -7.07 9.47
C GLN A 67 9.87 -7.97 9.85
N PHE A 68 9.89 -9.24 9.44
CA PHE A 68 8.82 -10.17 9.76
C PHE A 68 8.67 -10.38 11.27
N GLY A 69 9.78 -10.50 12.01
CA GLY A 69 9.78 -10.57 13.46
C GLY A 69 9.12 -9.35 14.11
N GLN A 70 9.45 -8.15 13.64
CA GLN A 70 8.89 -6.90 14.15
C GLN A 70 7.40 -6.73 13.83
N TYR A 71 6.96 -7.13 12.63
CA TYR A 71 5.54 -7.05 12.25
C TYR A 71 4.69 -7.94 13.14
N ARG A 72 5.15 -9.17 13.42
CA ARG A 72 4.48 -10.07 14.36
C ARG A 72 4.34 -9.47 15.75
N LEU A 73 5.38 -8.80 16.25
CA LEU A 73 5.34 -8.14 17.56
C LEU A 73 4.34 -6.98 17.58
N TRP A 74 4.39 -6.10 16.59
CA TRP A 74 3.47 -4.95 16.52
C TRP A 74 2.01 -5.38 16.38
N LEU A 75 1.72 -6.31 15.47
CA LEU A 75 0.35 -6.77 15.25
C LEU A 75 -0.19 -7.56 16.44
N ALA A 76 0.65 -8.38 17.11
CA ALA A 76 0.24 -9.08 18.33
C ALA A 76 -0.03 -8.12 19.50
N ALA A 77 0.67 -6.99 19.54
CA ALA A 77 0.44 -5.94 20.54
C ALA A 77 -0.77 -5.04 20.20
N GLY A 78 -1.38 -5.19 19.02
CA GLY A 78 -2.42 -4.29 18.54
C GLY A 78 -1.92 -2.86 18.34
N ASN A 79 -0.66 -2.71 17.91
CA ASN A 79 -0.08 -1.39 17.67
C ASN A 79 -0.86 -0.63 16.58
N SER A 80 -1.20 0.62 16.86
CA SER A 80 -1.90 1.53 15.93
C SER A 80 -0.95 2.49 15.18
N ASP A 81 0.35 2.40 15.39
CA ASP A 81 1.34 3.30 14.77
C ASP A 81 1.65 2.96 13.30
N VAL A 82 1.13 1.86 12.77
CA VAL A 82 1.33 1.40 11.39
C VAL A 82 -0.01 1.00 10.78
N ASP A 83 -0.41 1.67 9.70
CA ASP A 83 -1.69 1.41 9.01
C ASP A 83 -1.52 0.44 7.84
N VAL A 84 -0.44 0.61 7.07
CA VAL A 84 -0.17 -0.17 5.85
C VAL A 84 1.14 -0.92 5.99
N TYR A 85 1.08 -2.23 5.78
CA TYR A 85 2.25 -3.10 5.86
C TYR A 85 2.69 -3.53 4.46
N GLN A 86 3.90 -3.13 4.04
CA GLN A 86 4.52 -3.75 2.88
C GLN A 86 5.03 -5.14 3.27
N THR A 87 4.43 -6.18 2.70
CA THR A 87 4.78 -7.56 3.03
C THR A 87 5.54 -8.25 1.92
N ASP A 88 6.45 -9.16 2.30
CA ASP A 88 6.90 -10.22 1.38
C ASP A 88 5.69 -11.11 1.02
N VAL A 89 5.71 -11.70 -0.18
CA VAL A 89 4.67 -12.58 -0.71
C VAL A 89 4.36 -13.76 0.22
N ILE A 90 5.33 -14.20 1.02
CA ILE A 90 5.15 -15.31 1.97
C ILE A 90 4.60 -14.86 3.35
N TRP A 91 4.58 -13.57 3.68
CA TRP A 91 4.23 -13.11 5.03
C TRP A 91 2.75 -12.87 5.23
N ALA A 92 2.06 -12.21 4.30
CA ALA A 92 0.67 -11.80 4.51
C ALA A 92 -0.27 -12.97 4.85
N PRO A 93 -0.16 -14.16 4.21
CA PRO A 93 -0.96 -15.32 4.62
C PRO A 93 -0.71 -15.78 6.06
N GLN A 94 0.52 -15.63 6.56
CA GLN A 94 0.89 -15.99 7.93
C GLN A 94 0.37 -14.97 8.97
N LEU A 95 0.10 -13.74 8.54
CA LEU A 95 -0.41 -12.64 9.37
C LEU A 95 -1.92 -12.39 9.17
N ALA A 96 -2.59 -13.23 8.36
CA ALA A 96 -3.94 -13.02 7.86
C ALA A 96 -5.02 -12.78 8.93
N SER A 97 -4.85 -13.29 10.15
CA SER A 97 -5.80 -13.07 11.25
C SER A 97 -5.76 -11.66 11.83
N GLN A 98 -4.73 -10.88 11.50
CA GLN A 98 -4.51 -9.51 11.98
C GLN A 98 -4.71 -8.46 10.88
N PHE A 99 -4.90 -8.89 9.63
CA PHE A 99 -5.18 -8.01 8.51
C PHE A 99 -6.67 -7.95 8.17
N VAL A 100 -7.06 -6.77 7.68
CA VAL A 100 -8.40 -6.50 7.17
C VAL A 100 -8.67 -7.30 5.89
N ASP A 101 -9.94 -7.61 5.65
CA ASP A 101 -10.37 -8.21 4.39
C ASP A 101 -10.50 -7.12 3.31
N LEU A 102 -9.66 -7.21 2.27
CA LEU A 102 -9.62 -6.27 1.15
C LEU A 102 -10.56 -6.64 0.00
N THR A 103 -11.27 -7.78 0.11
CA THR A 103 -12.04 -8.36 -1.01
C THR A 103 -13.03 -7.37 -1.62
N GLU A 104 -13.83 -6.68 -0.80
CA GLU A 104 -14.82 -5.71 -1.32
C GLU A 104 -14.15 -4.42 -1.81
N ALA A 105 -13.14 -3.93 -1.08
CA ALA A 105 -12.48 -2.65 -1.36
C ALA A 105 -11.65 -2.67 -2.66
N THR A 106 -11.34 -3.85 -3.21
CA THR A 106 -10.43 -4.01 -4.36
C THR A 106 -11.10 -4.67 -5.57
N ARG A 107 -12.43 -4.82 -5.57
CA ARG A 107 -13.15 -5.56 -6.63
C ARG A 107 -12.94 -4.99 -8.03
N ASP A 108 -12.72 -3.69 -8.14
CA ASP A 108 -12.50 -2.96 -9.37
C ASP A 108 -11.07 -3.10 -9.92
N VAL A 109 -10.09 -3.38 -9.05
CA VAL A 109 -8.66 -3.46 -9.44
C VAL A 109 -8.10 -4.89 -9.42
N VAL A 110 -8.71 -5.82 -8.68
CA VAL A 110 -8.16 -7.18 -8.47
C VAL A 110 -7.89 -7.92 -9.79
N ALA A 111 -8.74 -7.72 -10.80
CA ALA A 111 -8.62 -8.35 -12.12
C ALA A 111 -7.43 -7.85 -12.95
N THR A 112 -6.78 -6.76 -12.53
CA THR A 112 -5.58 -6.21 -13.19
C THR A 112 -4.28 -6.87 -12.74
N HIS A 113 -4.34 -7.73 -11.71
CA HIS A 113 -3.19 -8.44 -11.16
C HIS A 113 -3.10 -9.88 -11.65
N PHE A 114 -1.92 -10.50 -11.49
CA PHE A 114 -1.73 -11.92 -11.78
C PHE A 114 -2.63 -12.79 -10.89
N PRO A 115 -3.46 -13.67 -11.46
CA PRO A 115 -4.38 -14.50 -10.68
C PRO A 115 -3.70 -15.39 -9.64
N SER A 116 -2.51 -15.91 -9.95
CA SER A 116 -1.72 -16.73 -9.02
C SER A 116 -1.29 -15.96 -7.78
N ILE A 117 -0.96 -14.66 -7.93
CA ILE A 117 -0.57 -13.84 -6.80
C ILE A 117 -1.80 -13.53 -5.95
N ILE A 118 -2.91 -13.12 -6.56
CA ILE A 118 -4.17 -12.89 -5.82
C ILE A 118 -4.57 -14.15 -5.03
N GLN A 119 -4.50 -15.32 -5.65
CA GLN A 119 -4.74 -16.59 -4.97
C GLN A 119 -3.80 -16.79 -3.77
N SER A 120 -2.50 -16.53 -3.93
CA SER A 120 -1.53 -16.67 -2.83
C SER A 120 -1.76 -15.71 -1.66
N GLN A 121 -2.39 -14.56 -1.92
CA GLN A 121 -2.72 -13.56 -0.90
C GLN A 121 -4.15 -13.69 -0.36
N THR A 122 -4.89 -14.73 -0.76
CA THR A 122 -6.24 -15.02 -0.29
C THR A 122 -6.22 -16.15 0.73
N VAL A 123 -6.68 -15.87 1.96
CA VAL A 123 -6.74 -16.84 3.06
C VAL A 123 -8.18 -16.96 3.56
N ASP A 124 -8.71 -18.19 3.60
CA ASP A 124 -10.08 -18.48 4.01
C ASP A 124 -11.13 -17.62 3.27
N GLY A 125 -10.89 -17.38 1.98
CA GLY A 125 -11.77 -16.56 1.12
C GLY A 125 -11.62 -15.05 1.28
N ARG A 126 -10.71 -14.58 2.14
CA ARG A 126 -10.41 -13.15 2.36
C ARG A 126 -9.13 -12.75 1.66
N LEU A 127 -9.16 -11.72 0.84
CA LEU A 127 -7.96 -11.12 0.28
C LEU A 127 -7.28 -10.28 1.36
N VAL A 128 -6.09 -10.69 1.83
CA VAL A 128 -5.42 -10.04 2.98
C VAL A 128 -4.25 -9.14 2.58
N ALA A 129 -3.85 -9.14 1.30
CA ALA A 129 -2.86 -8.22 0.75
C ALA A 129 -3.08 -8.01 -0.75
N LEU A 130 -2.70 -6.84 -1.26
CA LEU A 130 -2.77 -6.51 -2.69
C LEU A 130 -1.35 -6.41 -3.30
N PRO A 131 -1.09 -6.95 -4.50
CA PRO A 131 0.26 -6.94 -5.09
C PRO A 131 0.71 -5.55 -5.54
N ILE A 132 1.93 -5.15 -5.19
CA ILE A 132 2.56 -3.91 -5.68
C ILE A 132 3.64 -4.16 -6.75
N PHE A 133 4.37 -5.27 -6.65
CA PHE A 133 5.34 -5.77 -7.63
C PHE A 133 5.51 -7.28 -7.42
N THR A 134 6.25 -7.94 -8.32
CA THR A 134 6.62 -9.35 -8.17
C THR A 134 8.03 -9.55 -8.69
N ASP A 135 8.72 -10.56 -8.14
CA ASP A 135 10.06 -10.93 -8.55
C ASP A 135 10.09 -12.38 -9.01
N ALA A 136 11.03 -12.65 -9.92
CA ALA A 136 11.38 -13.99 -10.33
C ALA A 136 12.91 -14.12 -10.35
N PRO A 137 13.45 -15.30 -10.03
CA PRO A 137 14.88 -15.52 -10.12
C PRO A 137 15.35 -15.28 -11.56
N ALA A 138 16.44 -14.52 -11.70
CA ALA A 138 17.10 -14.26 -12.97
C ALA A 138 18.59 -14.54 -12.86
N LEU A 139 19.17 -15.11 -13.92
CA LEU A 139 20.61 -15.30 -14.04
C LEU A 139 21.23 -14.09 -14.73
N TYR A 140 21.98 -13.31 -13.96
CA TYR A 140 22.81 -12.24 -14.51
C TYR A 140 24.19 -12.79 -14.88
N TYR A 141 24.66 -12.52 -16.09
CA TYR A 141 25.96 -12.97 -16.57
C TYR A 141 26.66 -11.92 -17.42
N ARG A 142 27.99 -12.00 -17.48
CA ARG A 142 28.83 -11.13 -18.30
C ARG A 142 28.90 -11.65 -19.73
N LYS A 143 27.95 -11.24 -20.57
CA LYS A 143 27.86 -11.66 -21.97
C LYS A 143 29.19 -11.52 -22.71
N ASP A 144 29.89 -10.42 -22.54
CA ASP A 144 31.20 -10.17 -23.17
C ASP A 144 32.28 -11.17 -22.76
N LEU A 145 32.21 -11.73 -21.54
CA LEU A 145 33.12 -12.77 -21.10
C LEU A 145 32.73 -14.14 -21.68
N LEU A 146 31.43 -14.44 -21.75
CA LEU A 146 30.95 -15.67 -22.40
C LEU A 146 31.36 -15.69 -23.88
N ASP A 147 31.12 -14.59 -24.59
CA ASP A 147 31.52 -14.42 -25.99
C ASP A 147 33.05 -14.57 -26.17
N LYS A 148 33.85 -14.01 -25.24
CA LYS A 148 35.33 -14.08 -25.29
C LYS A 148 35.87 -15.50 -25.14
N TYR A 149 35.22 -16.33 -24.32
CA TYR A 149 35.68 -17.70 -24.02
C TYR A 149 34.89 -18.78 -24.77
N GLY A 150 33.97 -18.40 -25.66
CA GLY A 150 33.22 -19.32 -26.53
C GLY A 150 32.13 -20.11 -25.80
N ALA A 151 31.52 -19.51 -24.78
CA ALA A 151 30.41 -20.08 -24.00
C ALA A 151 29.06 -19.44 -24.36
#